data_AF-A0A0D0CWM5-F1
#
_entry.id   AF-A0A0D0CWM5-F1
#
_cell.length_a   1.000
_cell.length_b   1.000
_cell.length_c   1.000
_cell.angle_alpha   90.00
_cell.angle_beta   90.00
_cell.angle_gamma   90.00
#
_symmetry.space_group_name_H-M   'P 1'
#
loop_
_entity.id
_entity.type
_entity.pdbx_description
1 polymer ?
#
loop_
_entity_poly.entity_id
_entity_poly.type
_entity_poly.pdbx_seq_one_letter_code
_entity_poly.pdbx_strand_id
1 'polypeptide(L)'
;MSSQISSHILHTHEHTPTLTLPHPVSGSSNSIPSDLLILQVNAFLEAAEDVEVDPETIQELVQLISDKRELPDVVDEPGLESEGNEWLSGEEHLDEDLDISALFADVNDGTWTKEEIREMMHFLKERGMGHFVRKYAINLAIPISKLLLAFGIKLCPELQQTSRSTLVYFLRVAMWKELRIRDKLPQYNTIADAVDLIRNGKRILILTGAGISVSCGIPDFRSRNGLYAQLGDYELDDPQQMFDINYFRENPSVFYSFASQIYPSNFVPSPCHRFIKLIEDKGQLLRNYTQNIDTLETLAGVERVLQCHGSFATASCLLCRRKVPGSEIESDIMRRKVPLCSVCNPLTAVSKNGKKLSKKKAKGEWDSDCEDESDGPTYPPGIMKPDITFFGEKLTDNFDRSLEEDRENVDLLLVIGTSLKVAPVADILSHLPHSVPQILINKTPVKHINPDIILLGNADDIILHLCGALGWDLPPPTALASPARSAERMQPPRGNMKKRPSTGMEDEAEFGIQEPRRVGDSHVWIFPGAEGGKWLSDLERKYTNELVPDSSPMSSAAQTRASTPATADLRREVKKARIE
;
A
#
# COMPACT_ATOMS: atom_id res chain seq x y z
N MET A 1 5.18 58.33 60.40
CA MET A 1 6.59 57.94 60.59
C MET A 1 6.98 57.17 59.35
N SER A 2 7.22 57.79 58.18
CA SER A 2 8.24 58.79 57.82
C SER A 2 9.66 58.22 57.83
N SER A 3 10.23 57.99 56.63
CA SER A 3 11.62 58.20 56.16
C SER A 3 11.99 57.11 55.12
N GLN A 4 12.00 57.33 53.80
CA GLN A 4 12.92 58.12 52.94
C GLN A 4 14.42 57.79 53.04
N ILE A 5 15.10 57.94 51.89
CA ILE A 5 16.55 58.08 51.57
C ILE A 5 17.04 56.90 50.68
N SER A 6 17.77 57.04 49.56
CA SER A 6 18.15 58.16 48.67
C SER A 6 18.90 57.55 47.47
N SER A 7 18.90 58.24 46.33
CA SER A 7 19.66 58.01 45.09
C SER A 7 21.12 58.49 45.15
N HIS A 8 22.03 57.88 44.37
CA HIS A 8 23.24 58.42 43.66
C HIS A 8 23.99 57.20 43.05
N ILE A 9 24.22 56.96 41.74
CA ILE A 9 24.83 57.67 40.58
C ILE A 9 26.38 57.62 40.51
N LEU A 10 26.89 56.97 39.43
CA LEU A 10 28.20 57.02 38.71
C LEU A 10 29.43 56.30 39.35
N HIS A 11 30.36 55.61 38.67
CA HIS A 11 30.90 55.70 37.29
C HIS A 11 31.77 54.43 36.94
N THR A 12 31.74 53.95 35.68
CA THR A 12 32.86 53.38 34.82
C THR A 12 33.68 52.14 35.24
N HIS A 13 34.25 51.26 34.39
CA HIS A 13 34.62 51.22 32.94
C HIS A 13 34.86 49.71 32.53
N GLU A 14 34.57 49.35 31.26
CA GLU A 14 35.28 48.36 30.37
C GLU A 14 35.18 46.83 30.60
N HIS A 15 35.10 45.91 29.61
CA HIS A 15 34.95 45.93 28.15
C HIS A 15 34.56 44.51 27.61
N THR A 16 33.52 44.44 26.75
CA THR A 16 33.30 43.57 25.54
C THR A 16 33.22 42.02 25.58
N PRO A 17 32.57 41.34 24.58
CA PRO A 17 31.47 41.76 23.69
C PRO A 17 30.31 40.72 23.61
N THR A 18 29.08 41.22 23.48
CA THR A 18 27.86 40.44 23.23
C THR A 18 27.60 40.36 21.72
N LEU A 19 27.44 39.16 21.18
CA LEU A 19 27.03 38.91 19.80
C LEU A 19 25.57 39.36 19.60
N THR A 20 25.42 40.38 18.78
CA THR A 20 24.18 40.99 18.28
C THR A 20 23.40 40.04 17.37
N LEU A 21 22.15 39.75 17.72
CA LEU A 21 21.11 39.30 16.78
C LEU A 21 20.58 40.55 16.04
N PRO A 22 20.40 40.51 14.71
CA PRO A 22 19.96 41.68 13.97
C PRO A 22 18.47 41.98 14.22
N HIS A 23 18.18 43.25 14.50
CA HIS A 23 16.83 43.81 14.49
C HIS A 23 16.25 43.79 13.06
N PRO A 24 14.92 43.63 12.90
CA PRO A 24 14.27 43.65 11.61
C PRO A 24 14.29 45.07 11.02
N VAL A 25 14.82 45.18 9.81
CA VAL A 25 14.77 46.39 8.99
C VAL A 25 13.33 46.57 8.52
N SER A 26 12.74 47.71 8.87
CA SER A 26 11.48 48.17 8.30
C SER A 26 11.68 48.65 6.86
N GLY A 27 11.06 47.96 5.89
CA GLY A 27 10.80 48.53 4.57
C GLY A 27 10.93 47.56 3.39
N SER A 28 9.90 46.75 3.13
CA SER A 28 9.25 46.62 1.81
C SER A 28 8.06 45.67 1.91
N SER A 29 7.04 45.98 1.14
CA SER A 29 5.68 45.46 1.17
C SER A 29 5.49 44.15 0.39
N ASN A 30 4.66 43.25 0.94
CA ASN A 30 3.78 42.30 0.26
C ASN A 30 4.37 41.33 -0.79
N SER A 31 4.71 40.10 -0.39
CA SER A 31 4.82 38.94 -1.30
C SER A 31 4.49 37.58 -0.67
N ILE A 32 3.74 37.55 0.44
CA ILE A 32 3.37 36.33 1.20
C ILE A 32 2.09 35.60 0.69
N PRO A 33 1.11 36.24 0.01
CA PRO A 33 -0.14 35.53 -0.38
C PRO A 33 -0.01 34.52 -1.53
N SER A 34 0.96 34.70 -2.43
CA SER A 34 1.14 33.86 -3.63
C SER A 34 1.66 32.47 -3.30
N ASP A 35 2.59 32.37 -2.35
CA ASP A 35 3.23 31.10 -2.00
C ASP A 35 2.28 30.15 -1.26
N LEU A 36 1.40 30.70 -0.42
CA LEU A 36 0.38 29.92 0.29
C LEU A 36 -0.64 29.30 -0.67
N LEU A 37 -1.08 30.05 -1.69
CA LEU A 37 -1.99 29.51 -2.72
C LEU A 37 -1.36 28.33 -3.45
N ILE A 38 -0.11 28.49 -3.91
CA ILE A 38 0.61 27.44 -4.63
C ILE A 38 0.78 26.20 -3.74
N LEU A 39 1.17 26.40 -2.48
CA LEU A 39 1.34 25.30 -1.52
C LEU A 39 0.02 24.55 -1.25
N GLN A 40 -1.09 25.29 -1.08
CA GLN A 40 -2.41 24.67 -0.89
C GLN A 40 -2.87 23.91 -2.13
N VAL A 41 -2.73 24.49 -3.33
CA VAL A 41 -3.13 23.82 -4.58
C VAL A 41 -2.30 22.57 -4.82
N ASN A 42 -0.98 22.62 -4.62
CA ASN A 42 -0.12 21.44 -4.76
C ASN A 42 -0.54 20.31 -3.79
N ALA A 43 -0.78 20.63 -2.52
CA ALA A 43 -1.25 19.64 -1.54
C ALA A 43 -2.59 19.00 -1.92
N PHE A 44 -3.50 19.77 -2.53
CA PHE A 44 -4.77 19.23 -3.04
C PHE A 44 -4.62 18.46 -4.37
N LEU A 45 -3.66 18.81 -5.22
CA LEU A 45 -3.38 18.07 -6.45
C LEU A 45 -2.68 16.74 -6.17
N GLU A 46 -1.77 16.69 -5.19
CA GLU A 46 -1.17 15.43 -4.73
C GLU A 46 -2.23 14.48 -4.18
N ALA A 47 -3.22 15.00 -3.44
CA ALA A 47 -4.35 14.21 -2.94
C ALA A 47 -5.29 13.66 -4.04
N ALA A 48 -5.13 14.08 -5.30
CA ALA A 48 -5.94 13.60 -6.42
C ALA A 48 -5.64 12.14 -6.80
N GLU A 49 -4.47 11.62 -6.41
CA GLU A 49 -4.12 10.21 -6.61
C GLU A 49 -5.00 9.29 -5.76
N ASP A 50 -5.42 9.78 -4.60
CA ASP A 50 -6.14 9.03 -3.58
C ASP A 50 -7.66 9.29 -3.59
N VAL A 51 -8.09 10.46 -4.07
CA VAL A 51 -9.50 10.88 -4.09
C VAL A 51 -9.91 11.22 -5.52
N GLU A 52 -10.91 10.52 -6.04
CA GLU A 52 -11.47 10.81 -7.36
C GLU A 52 -11.82 12.30 -7.53
N VAL A 53 -11.23 12.90 -8.55
CA VAL A 53 -11.39 14.31 -8.93
C VAL A 53 -11.80 14.41 -10.39
N ASP A 54 -12.73 15.33 -10.67
CA ASP A 54 -13.16 15.59 -12.04
C ASP A 54 -12.06 16.34 -12.81
N PRO A 55 -11.81 16.04 -14.10
CA PRO A 55 -10.80 16.73 -14.90
C PRO A 55 -10.99 18.25 -14.96
N GLU A 56 -12.24 18.72 -14.90
CA GLU A 56 -12.59 20.14 -14.83
C GLU A 56 -12.05 20.82 -13.55
N THR A 57 -12.07 20.10 -12.42
CA THR A 57 -11.54 20.58 -11.14
C THR A 57 -10.02 20.69 -11.20
N ILE A 58 -9.34 19.69 -11.79
CA ILE A 58 -7.88 19.75 -12.00
C ILE A 58 -7.53 20.95 -12.88
N GLN A 59 -8.25 21.14 -13.98
CA GLN A 59 -8.00 22.25 -14.90
C GLN A 59 -8.20 23.61 -14.22
N GLU A 60 -9.23 23.78 -13.40
CA GLU A 60 -9.46 24.99 -12.60
C GLU A 60 -8.27 25.27 -11.66
N LEU A 61 -7.78 24.25 -10.95
CA LEU A 61 -6.64 24.37 -10.03
C LEU A 61 -5.34 24.75 -10.74
N VAL A 62 -5.05 24.13 -11.89
CA VAL A 62 -3.85 24.41 -12.70
C VAL A 62 -3.92 25.82 -13.31
N GLN A 63 -5.11 26.26 -13.72
CA GLN A 63 -5.31 27.62 -14.24
C GLN A 63 -5.04 28.66 -13.15
N LEU A 64 -5.49 28.43 -11.91
CA LEU A 64 -5.25 29.34 -10.79
C LEU A 64 -3.76 29.53 -10.46
N ILE A 65 -2.94 28.48 -10.62
CA ILE A 65 -1.48 28.61 -10.48
C ILE A 65 -0.89 29.40 -11.65
N SER A 66 -1.35 29.12 -12.87
CA SER A 66 -0.85 29.75 -14.11
C SER A 66 -1.14 31.26 -14.12
N ASP A 67 -2.35 31.67 -13.76
CA ASP A 67 -2.79 33.07 -13.72
C ASP A 67 -2.00 33.92 -12.71
N LYS A 68 -1.46 33.30 -11.65
CA LYS A 68 -0.65 33.98 -10.62
C LYS A 68 0.85 34.02 -10.94
N ARG A 69 1.32 33.24 -11.92
CA ARG A 69 2.71 33.28 -12.40
C ARG A 69 2.97 34.40 -13.40
N GLU A 70 1.94 35.06 -13.94
CA GLU A 70 2.10 36.14 -14.93
C GLU A 70 1.98 37.57 -14.31
N LEU A 71 3.14 38.25 -14.21
CA LEU A 71 3.46 39.71 -14.27
C LEU A 71 3.73 40.54 -12.98
N PRO A 72 4.64 41.57 -13.01
CA PRO A 72 5.75 41.87 -13.95
C PRO A 72 7.11 42.12 -13.23
N ASP A 73 8.29 41.88 -13.82
CA ASP A 73 9.02 42.83 -14.69
C ASP A 73 10.05 42.09 -15.55
N VAL A 74 9.97 42.22 -16.88
CA VAL A 74 11.17 42.18 -17.74
C VAL A 74 11.05 43.32 -18.76
N VAL A 75 11.95 44.26 -18.59
CA VAL A 75 12.27 45.35 -19.52
C VAL A 75 12.77 44.73 -20.82
N ASP A 76 12.25 45.18 -21.96
CA ASP A 76 12.74 44.87 -23.30
C ASP A 76 14.27 45.06 -23.39
N GLU A 77 15.00 44.00 -23.74
CA GLU A 77 16.20 44.05 -24.58
C GLU A 77 16.40 42.67 -25.25
N PRO A 78 16.73 42.61 -26.55
CA PRO A 78 16.66 41.38 -27.35
C PRO A 78 18.01 40.67 -27.42
N GLY A 79 18.02 39.33 -27.29
CA GLY A 79 19.14 38.52 -27.75
C GLY A 79 19.31 37.18 -27.05
N LEU A 80 19.53 36.15 -27.88
CA LEU A 80 20.03 34.80 -27.58
C LEU A 80 18.98 33.72 -27.27
N GLU A 81 18.60 33.07 -28.38
CA GLU A 81 18.44 31.63 -28.64
C GLU A 81 18.33 30.65 -27.45
N SER A 82 17.31 29.79 -27.59
CA SER A 82 16.90 28.72 -26.69
C SER A 82 17.96 27.66 -26.44
N GLU A 83 18.23 27.36 -25.17
CA GLU A 83 18.79 26.07 -24.75
C GLU A 83 17.97 25.48 -23.59
N GLY A 84 17.49 24.25 -23.84
CA GLY A 84 17.37 23.11 -22.91
C GLY A 84 16.93 23.35 -21.47
N ASN A 85 15.70 22.94 -21.17
CA ASN A 85 15.33 22.48 -19.82
C ASN A 85 16.12 21.21 -19.49
N GLU A 86 17.11 21.36 -18.61
CA GLU A 86 17.76 20.28 -17.86
C GLU A 86 17.68 20.67 -16.37
N TRP A 87 17.79 19.69 -15.46
CA TRP A 87 17.67 19.74 -13.99
C TRP A 87 16.21 19.66 -13.47
N LEU A 88 15.78 18.65 -12.69
CA LEU A 88 16.49 17.76 -11.76
C LEU A 88 16.12 16.28 -11.95
N SER A 89 17.13 15.47 -12.26
CA SER A 89 17.29 14.13 -11.69
C SER A 89 17.99 14.28 -10.34
N GLY A 90 17.44 13.63 -9.31
CA GLY A 90 17.95 13.68 -7.95
C GLY A 90 17.18 12.68 -7.09
N GLU A 91 17.53 11.41 -7.24
CA GLU A 91 17.15 10.35 -6.30
C GLU A 91 17.78 10.64 -4.94
N GLU A 92 16.96 11.02 -3.96
CA GLU A 92 17.24 10.77 -2.55
C GLU A 92 15.99 10.19 -1.88
N HIS A 93 16.13 8.96 -1.40
CA HIS A 93 15.22 8.30 -0.48
C HIS A 93 14.91 9.19 0.72
N LEU A 94 13.68 9.67 0.82
CA LEU A 94 13.12 10.24 2.05
C LEU A 94 11.74 9.63 2.28
N ASP A 95 11.57 9.08 3.48
CA ASP A 95 10.31 8.56 4.00
C ASP A 95 9.18 9.59 3.79
N GLU A 96 8.16 9.23 3.02
CA GLU A 96 6.97 10.04 2.74
C GLU A 96 6.07 10.11 3.98
N ASP A 97 6.43 10.97 4.93
CA ASP A 97 5.46 11.68 5.75
C ASP A 97 5.40 13.13 5.23
N LEU A 98 4.59 13.36 4.19
CA LEU A 98 4.30 14.70 3.67
C LEU A 98 3.76 15.60 4.80
N ASP A 99 4.48 16.70 5.08
CA ASP A 99 4.15 17.64 6.15
C ASP A 99 2.95 18.52 5.77
N ILE A 100 1.76 17.90 5.79
CA ILE A 100 0.47 18.60 5.65
C ILE A 100 0.22 19.52 6.87
N SER A 101 1.10 19.57 7.88
CA SER A 101 1.00 20.52 9.00
C SER A 101 0.92 21.96 8.52
N ALA A 102 1.45 22.29 7.34
CA ALA A 102 1.35 23.61 6.72
C ALA A 102 -0.08 24.03 6.32
N LEU A 103 -1.02 23.08 6.18
CA LEU A 103 -2.46 23.38 5.95
C LEU A 103 -3.23 23.66 7.24
N PHE A 104 -2.72 23.19 8.39
CA PHE A 104 -3.37 23.36 9.67
C PHE A 104 -2.94 24.69 10.27
N ALA A 105 -3.77 25.71 10.07
CA ALA A 105 -3.66 26.92 10.88
C ALA A 105 -4.05 26.58 12.34
N ASP A 106 -3.50 27.30 13.32
CA ASP A 106 -4.04 27.32 14.68
C ASP A 106 -5.49 27.86 14.64
N VAL A 107 -6.47 26.98 14.40
CA VAL A 107 -7.87 27.36 14.31
C VAL A 107 -8.42 27.54 15.73
N ASN A 108 -8.20 28.73 16.29
CA ASN A 108 -8.98 29.23 17.42
C ASN A 108 -9.80 30.46 17.01
N ASP A 109 -10.54 30.35 15.91
CA ASP A 109 -11.38 31.43 15.35
C ASP A 109 -12.82 31.40 15.91
N GLY A 110 -13.06 30.70 17.03
CA GLY A 110 -14.37 30.65 17.72
C GLY A 110 -15.56 30.15 16.88
N THR A 111 -15.31 29.60 15.69
CA THR A 111 -16.34 29.27 14.69
C THR A 111 -17.08 27.97 15.02
N TRP A 112 -16.40 27.05 15.68
CA TRP A 112 -16.92 25.77 16.17
C TRP A 112 -16.46 25.54 17.60
N THR A 113 -17.34 24.99 18.43
CA THR A 113 -16.96 24.47 19.74
C THR A 113 -16.22 23.14 19.60
N LYS A 114 -15.39 22.79 20.59
CA LYS A 114 -14.67 21.50 20.58
C LYS A 114 -15.63 20.31 20.59
N GLU A 115 -16.77 20.47 21.24
CA GLU A 115 -17.85 19.49 21.30
C GLU A 115 -18.48 19.27 19.93
N GLU A 116 -18.81 20.34 19.19
CA GLU A 116 -19.36 20.25 17.84
C GLU A 116 -18.38 19.58 16.87
N ILE A 117 -17.09 19.93 16.93
CA ILE A 117 -16.06 19.28 16.10
C ILE A 117 -16.03 17.78 16.44
N ARG A 118 -16.02 17.42 17.72
CA ARG A 118 -16.01 16.02 18.16
C ARG A 118 -17.24 15.26 17.64
N GLU A 119 -18.43 15.86 17.71
CA GLU A 119 -19.66 15.26 17.17
C GLU A 119 -19.63 15.12 15.64
N MET A 120 -19.12 16.12 14.93
CA MET A 120 -18.95 16.08 13.47
C MET A 120 -17.98 14.97 13.06
N MET A 121 -16.83 14.87 13.74
CA MET A 121 -15.83 13.84 13.46
C MET A 121 -16.35 12.46 13.83
N HIS A 122 -17.02 12.30 14.97
CA HIS A 122 -17.67 11.04 15.32
C HIS A 122 -18.71 10.63 14.28
N PHE A 123 -19.56 11.57 13.83
CA PHE A 123 -20.54 11.29 12.77
C PHE A 123 -19.88 10.88 11.46
N LEU A 124 -18.79 11.54 11.06
CA LEU A 124 -18.02 11.17 9.87
C LEU A 124 -17.44 9.76 10.00
N LYS A 125 -16.79 9.46 11.12
CA LYS A 125 -16.14 8.17 11.40
C LYS A 125 -17.13 7.00 11.48
N GLU A 126 -18.38 7.25 11.88
CA GLU A 126 -19.42 6.21 11.96
C GLU A 126 -20.28 6.08 10.71
N ARG A 127 -20.63 7.19 10.04
CA ARG A 127 -21.60 7.19 8.92
C ARG A 127 -20.95 7.40 7.55
N GLY A 128 -19.69 7.82 7.50
CA GLY A 128 -18.95 8.06 6.26
C GLY A 128 -19.29 9.38 5.56
N MET A 129 -18.58 9.62 4.46
CA MET A 129 -18.57 10.89 3.71
C MET A 129 -19.94 11.24 3.12
N GLY A 130 -20.63 10.28 2.51
CA GLY A 130 -21.92 10.51 1.84
C GLY A 130 -23.00 11.03 2.80
N HIS A 131 -23.11 10.40 3.97
CA HIS A 131 -24.03 10.86 5.02
C HIS A 131 -23.59 12.18 5.64
N PHE A 132 -22.28 12.41 5.79
CA PHE A 132 -21.74 13.67 6.29
C PHE A 132 -22.12 14.84 5.38
N VAL A 133 -21.86 14.72 4.07
CA VAL A 133 -22.22 15.75 3.08
C VAL A 133 -23.73 15.96 3.07
N ARG A 134 -24.52 14.88 3.07
CA ARG A 134 -25.99 14.99 3.10
C ARG A 134 -26.50 15.72 4.34
N LYS A 135 -25.94 15.45 5.53
CA LYS A 135 -26.36 16.09 6.78
C LYS A 135 -25.90 17.55 6.85
N TYR A 136 -24.61 17.80 6.68
CA TYR A 136 -24.03 19.12 6.97
C TYR A 136 -24.05 20.07 5.78
N ALA A 137 -23.75 19.61 4.56
CA ALA A 137 -23.72 20.46 3.38
C ALA A 137 -25.11 20.62 2.74
N ILE A 138 -25.93 19.56 2.69
CA ILE A 138 -27.24 19.59 2.02
C ILE A 138 -28.36 19.99 3.01
N ASN A 139 -28.57 19.23 4.09
CA ASN A 139 -29.72 19.45 4.97
C ASN A 139 -29.57 20.69 5.86
N LEU A 140 -28.37 20.91 6.42
CA LEU A 140 -28.07 22.08 7.24
C LEU A 140 -27.57 23.28 6.42
N ALA A 141 -27.32 23.10 5.11
CA ALA A 141 -26.86 24.13 4.18
C ALA A 141 -25.63 24.92 4.68
N ILE A 142 -24.70 24.26 5.38
CA ILE A 142 -23.50 24.90 5.89
C ILE A 142 -22.51 25.13 4.74
N PRO A 143 -21.93 26.34 4.58
CA PRO A 143 -20.91 26.60 3.57
C PRO A 143 -19.71 25.68 3.72
N ILE A 144 -19.22 25.12 2.61
CA ILE A 144 -18.11 24.14 2.62
C ILE A 144 -16.83 24.75 3.20
N SER A 145 -16.54 26.01 2.91
CA SER A 145 -15.42 26.75 3.52
C SER A 145 -15.49 26.76 5.05
N LYS A 146 -16.69 26.82 5.64
CA LYS A 146 -16.89 26.73 7.09
C LYS A 146 -16.71 25.30 7.61
N LEU A 147 -17.09 24.29 6.83
CA LEU A 147 -16.88 22.88 7.19
C LEU A 147 -15.39 22.52 7.19
N LEU A 148 -14.62 23.02 6.22
CA LEU A 148 -13.17 22.80 6.15
C LEU A 148 -12.43 23.31 7.38
N LEU A 149 -12.91 24.40 8.00
CA LEU A 149 -12.38 24.89 9.28
C LEU A 149 -12.54 23.88 10.42
N ALA A 150 -13.58 23.03 10.40
CA ALA A 150 -13.75 21.96 11.39
C ALA A 150 -12.68 20.88 11.26
N PHE A 151 -12.13 20.70 10.05
CA PHE A 151 -10.99 19.82 9.76
C PHE A 151 -9.64 20.54 9.95
N GLY A 152 -9.64 21.77 10.46
CA GLY A 152 -8.43 22.57 10.65
C GLY A 152 -7.87 23.20 9.38
N ILE A 153 -8.59 23.14 8.25
CA ILE A 153 -8.13 23.64 6.95
C ILE A 153 -8.72 25.03 6.71
N LYS A 154 -7.85 26.04 6.64
CA LYS A 154 -8.22 27.41 6.27
C LYS A 154 -7.81 27.69 4.83
N LEU A 155 -8.78 27.71 3.92
CA LEU A 155 -8.55 28.07 2.52
C LEU A 155 -8.19 29.55 2.37
N CYS A 156 -7.27 29.88 1.46
CA CYS A 156 -7.02 31.25 1.06
C CYS A 156 -8.24 31.87 0.32
N PRO A 157 -8.38 33.21 0.30
CA PRO A 157 -9.55 33.89 -0.28
C PRO A 157 -9.84 33.53 -1.74
N GLU A 158 -8.80 33.20 -2.51
CA GLU A 158 -8.89 32.79 -3.90
C GLU A 158 -9.53 31.39 -4.03
N LEU A 159 -9.09 30.43 -3.20
CA LEU A 159 -9.67 29.09 -3.18
C LEU A 159 -11.11 29.06 -2.66
N GLN A 160 -11.49 30.00 -1.80
CA GLN A 160 -12.86 30.13 -1.33
C GLN A 160 -13.86 30.58 -2.43
N GLN A 161 -13.37 31.21 -3.50
CA GLN A 161 -14.17 31.73 -4.61
C GLN A 161 -14.28 30.75 -5.80
N THR A 162 -13.68 29.57 -5.68
CA THR A 162 -13.70 28.52 -6.71
C THR A 162 -15.08 27.90 -6.90
N SER A 163 -15.21 27.10 -7.95
CA SER A 163 -16.43 26.37 -8.25
C SER A 163 -16.90 25.47 -7.08
N ARG A 164 -18.21 25.19 -7.04
CA ARG A 164 -18.78 24.32 -6.00
C ARG A 164 -18.21 22.89 -6.06
N SER A 165 -17.91 22.39 -7.25
CA SER A 165 -17.26 21.08 -7.45
C SER A 165 -15.88 21.04 -6.79
N THR A 166 -15.08 22.09 -6.98
CA THR A 166 -13.74 22.22 -6.39
C THR A 166 -13.79 22.32 -4.87
N LEU A 167 -14.76 23.07 -4.31
CA LEU A 167 -14.98 23.10 -2.86
C LEU A 167 -15.41 21.72 -2.30
N VAL A 168 -16.30 21.01 -3.00
CA VAL A 168 -16.69 19.64 -2.60
C VAL A 168 -15.48 18.70 -2.66
N TYR A 169 -14.61 18.84 -3.65
CA TYR A 169 -13.37 18.09 -3.75
C TYR A 169 -12.46 18.34 -2.53
N PHE A 170 -12.22 19.59 -2.15
CA PHE A 170 -11.44 19.90 -0.94
C PHE A 170 -12.04 19.28 0.32
N LEU A 171 -13.37 19.32 0.45
CA LEU A 171 -14.06 18.68 1.57
C LEU A 171 -13.87 17.16 1.54
N ARG A 172 -13.94 16.53 0.36
CA ARG A 172 -13.67 15.10 0.19
C ARG A 172 -12.26 14.74 0.63
N VAL A 173 -11.25 15.48 0.19
CA VAL A 173 -9.86 15.28 0.61
C VAL A 173 -9.71 15.40 2.13
N ALA A 174 -10.31 16.43 2.74
CA ALA A 174 -10.27 16.64 4.19
C ALA A 174 -10.91 15.49 4.98
N MET A 175 -12.12 15.06 4.57
CA MET A 175 -12.84 13.96 5.18
C MET A 175 -12.09 12.63 5.03
N TRP A 176 -11.53 12.38 3.85
CA TRP A 176 -10.79 11.16 3.55
C TRP A 176 -9.53 11.04 4.42
N LYS A 177 -8.79 12.13 4.60
CA LYS A 177 -7.62 12.18 5.47
C LYS A 177 -7.97 11.82 6.92
N GLU A 178 -9.07 12.35 7.43
CA GLU A 178 -9.54 12.03 8.79
C GLU A 178 -10.00 10.56 8.90
N LEU A 179 -10.62 10.00 7.86
CA LEU A 179 -11.08 8.61 7.85
C LEU A 179 -9.95 7.59 7.77
N ARG A 180 -8.79 7.94 7.20
CA ARG A 180 -7.57 7.10 7.23
C ARG A 180 -7.00 6.95 8.64
N ILE A 181 -7.21 7.94 9.51
CA ILE A 181 -6.73 7.91 10.89
C ILE A 181 -7.78 7.23 11.78
N ARG A 182 -7.70 5.90 11.87
CA ARG A 182 -8.53 5.11 12.80
C ARG A 182 -7.82 4.95 14.15
N ASP A 183 -8.55 5.25 15.21
CA ASP A 183 -8.13 4.93 16.57
C ASP A 183 -8.46 3.47 16.91
N LYS A 184 -7.50 2.78 17.52
CA LYS A 184 -7.67 1.42 18.02
C LYS A 184 -8.73 1.39 19.12
N LEU A 185 -9.59 0.39 19.10
CA LEU A 185 -10.53 0.08 20.18
C LEU A 185 -9.76 -0.50 21.38
N PRO A 186 -9.76 0.16 22.55
CA PRO A 186 -8.94 -0.24 23.70
C PRO A 186 -9.39 -1.56 24.34
N GLN A 187 -10.65 -1.96 24.15
CA GLN A 187 -11.23 -3.14 24.78
C GLN A 187 -10.78 -4.48 24.20
N TYR A 188 -10.22 -4.51 22.98
CA TYR A 188 -9.81 -5.75 22.30
C TYR A 188 -8.30 -5.80 22.15
N ASN A 189 -7.62 -6.82 22.67
CA ASN A 189 -6.15 -6.91 22.62
C ASN A 189 -5.60 -8.35 22.53
N THR A 190 -6.40 -9.36 22.87
CA THR A 190 -5.94 -10.73 23.09
C THR A 190 -6.44 -11.69 22.02
N ILE A 191 -5.81 -12.87 21.91
CA ILE A 191 -6.33 -13.95 21.06
C ILE A 191 -7.72 -14.41 21.55
N ALA A 192 -7.98 -14.38 22.85
CA ALA A 192 -9.30 -14.68 23.39
C ALA A 192 -10.37 -13.70 22.88
N ASP A 193 -10.04 -12.40 22.86
CA ASP A 193 -10.92 -11.38 22.28
C ASP A 193 -11.18 -11.64 20.79
N ALA A 194 -10.15 -12.03 20.03
CA ALA A 194 -10.30 -12.40 18.62
C ALA A 194 -11.24 -13.59 18.44
N VAL A 195 -11.08 -14.63 19.26
CA VAL A 195 -11.94 -15.83 19.26
C VAL A 195 -13.38 -15.46 19.60
N ASP A 196 -13.61 -14.63 20.61
CA ASP A 196 -14.96 -14.22 21.00
C ASP A 196 -15.61 -13.30 19.96
N LEU A 197 -14.84 -12.42 19.31
CA LEU A 197 -15.30 -11.60 18.18
C LEU A 197 -15.72 -12.49 17.00
N ILE A 198 -14.90 -13.48 16.62
CA ILE A 198 -15.24 -14.41 15.52
C ILE A 198 -16.44 -15.29 15.88
N ARG A 199 -16.52 -15.77 17.14
CA ARG A 199 -17.63 -16.61 17.61
C ARG A 199 -18.96 -15.87 17.61
N ASN A 200 -18.97 -14.59 17.99
CA ASN A 200 -20.20 -13.79 18.14
C ASN A 200 -20.54 -12.96 16.89
N GLY A 201 -19.57 -12.73 15.99
CA GLY A 201 -19.76 -11.98 14.75
C GLY A 201 -20.78 -12.65 13.84
N LYS A 202 -21.68 -11.86 13.25
CA LYS A 202 -22.74 -12.37 12.35
C LYS A 202 -22.57 -11.87 10.93
N ARG A 203 -21.82 -10.78 10.75
CA ARG A 203 -21.64 -10.08 9.48
C ARG A 203 -20.16 -9.72 9.36
N ILE A 204 -19.34 -10.77 9.30
CA ILE A 204 -17.89 -10.70 9.23
C ILE A 204 -17.48 -10.36 7.79
N LEU A 205 -16.73 -9.28 7.62
CA LEU A 205 -16.10 -8.90 6.37
C LEU A 205 -14.65 -9.39 6.39
N ILE A 206 -14.25 -10.15 5.38
CA ILE A 206 -12.90 -10.71 5.29
C ILE A 206 -12.19 -10.13 4.07
N LEU A 207 -11.04 -9.51 4.29
CA LEU A 207 -10.18 -8.96 3.27
C LEU A 207 -8.94 -9.84 3.09
N THR A 208 -8.76 -10.40 1.89
CA THR A 208 -7.70 -11.36 1.58
C THR A 208 -6.77 -10.85 0.48
N GLY A 209 -5.49 -11.23 0.57
CA GLY A 209 -4.52 -11.03 -0.51
C GLY A 209 -3.60 -12.24 -0.67
N ALA A 210 -2.51 -12.07 -1.42
CA ALA A 210 -1.71 -13.18 -1.92
C ALA A 210 -1.13 -14.10 -0.83
N GLY A 211 -1.00 -13.60 0.41
CA GLY A 211 -0.49 -14.35 1.55
C GLY A 211 -1.30 -15.62 1.87
N ILE A 212 -2.60 -15.66 1.56
CA ILE A 212 -3.42 -16.89 1.78
C ILE A 212 -3.15 -18.00 0.76
N SER A 213 -2.51 -17.68 -0.36
CA SER A 213 -2.24 -18.61 -1.47
C SER A 213 -0.79 -19.09 -1.52
N VAL A 214 0.11 -18.56 -0.66
CA VAL A 214 1.53 -18.95 -0.61
C VAL A 214 1.71 -20.44 -0.31
N SER A 215 0.93 -20.98 0.62
CA SER A 215 0.97 -22.41 0.95
C SER A 215 0.38 -23.31 -0.14
N CYS A 216 -0.39 -22.73 -1.08
CA CYS A 216 -0.92 -23.45 -2.24
C CYS A 216 0.15 -23.64 -3.33
N GLY A 217 1.31 -22.99 -3.22
CA GLY A 217 2.38 -23.01 -4.22
C GLY A 217 2.37 -21.80 -5.17
N ILE A 218 1.49 -20.82 -4.93
CA ILE A 218 1.48 -19.56 -5.68
C ILE A 218 2.34 -18.55 -4.89
N PRO A 219 3.51 -18.13 -5.41
CA PRO A 219 4.32 -17.13 -4.73
C PRO A 219 3.53 -15.82 -4.65
N ASP A 220 3.67 -15.10 -3.53
CA ASP A 220 3.16 -13.74 -3.46
C ASP A 220 3.98 -12.81 -4.36
N PHE A 221 3.48 -11.62 -4.64
CA PHE A 221 4.16 -10.71 -5.56
C PHE A 221 5.43 -10.10 -4.96
N ARG A 222 5.40 -9.76 -3.66
CA ARG A 222 6.32 -8.77 -3.06
C ARG A 222 7.33 -9.34 -2.05
N SER A 223 7.21 -10.59 -1.61
CA SER A 223 8.20 -11.16 -0.68
C SER A 223 9.56 -11.35 -1.35
N ARG A 224 10.58 -11.63 -0.54
CA ARG A 224 11.96 -11.89 -1.01
C ARG A 224 12.06 -13.01 -2.06
N ASN A 225 11.16 -13.99 -1.98
CA ASN A 225 11.06 -15.10 -2.94
C ASN A 225 9.82 -14.96 -3.85
N GLY A 226 9.18 -13.79 -3.82
CA GLY A 226 7.95 -13.49 -4.54
C GLY A 226 8.19 -13.32 -6.03
N LEU A 227 7.10 -13.13 -6.77
CA LEU A 227 7.13 -13.04 -8.22
C LEU A 227 8.08 -11.95 -8.74
N TYR A 228 8.05 -10.77 -8.13
CA TYR A 228 8.87 -9.63 -8.56
C TYR A 228 10.37 -9.88 -8.42
N ALA A 229 10.80 -10.71 -7.46
CA ALA A 229 12.19 -11.11 -7.32
C ALA A 229 12.66 -12.09 -8.41
N GLN A 230 11.73 -12.84 -9.02
CA GLN A 230 12.01 -13.78 -10.10
C GLN A 230 11.96 -13.13 -11.50
N LEU A 231 11.40 -11.92 -11.60
CA LEU A 231 11.27 -11.15 -12.83
C LEU A 231 12.50 -10.31 -13.18
N GLY A 232 13.56 -10.33 -12.37
CA GLY A 232 14.81 -9.60 -12.66
C GLY A 232 15.52 -10.02 -13.96
N ASP A 233 15.07 -11.09 -14.60
CA ASP A 233 15.53 -11.52 -15.93
C ASP A 233 14.85 -10.77 -17.09
N TYR A 234 13.80 -9.98 -16.81
CA TYR A 234 13.12 -9.14 -17.81
C TYR A 234 13.59 -7.68 -17.64
N GLU A 235 13.79 -6.96 -18.75
CA GLU A 235 14.09 -5.53 -18.77
C GLU A 235 12.85 -4.69 -18.42
N LEU A 236 12.35 -4.84 -17.18
CA LEU A 236 11.26 -4.05 -16.62
C LEU A 236 11.85 -3.08 -15.59
N ASP A 237 11.47 -1.80 -15.68
CA ASP A 237 11.89 -0.79 -14.71
C ASP A 237 11.17 -1.00 -13.36
N ASP A 238 9.89 -1.40 -13.40
CA ASP A 238 9.11 -1.83 -12.24
C ASP A 238 8.36 -3.13 -12.56
N PRO A 239 8.52 -4.19 -11.75
CA PRO A 239 7.73 -5.43 -11.86
C PRO A 239 6.20 -5.23 -11.92
N GLN A 240 5.67 -4.11 -11.44
CA GLN A 240 4.24 -3.76 -11.57
C GLN A 240 3.81 -3.49 -13.02
N GLN A 241 4.73 -3.08 -13.90
CA GLN A 241 4.46 -2.80 -15.32
C GLN A 241 3.87 -4.01 -16.07
N MET A 242 4.13 -5.23 -15.62
CA MET A 242 3.54 -6.43 -16.21
C MET A 242 2.00 -6.48 -16.13
N PHE A 243 1.42 -5.73 -15.17
CA PHE A 243 -0.01 -5.57 -14.97
C PHE A 243 -0.48 -4.16 -15.37
N ASP A 244 0.33 -3.37 -16.08
CA ASP A 244 -0.08 -2.07 -16.62
C ASP A 244 -0.79 -2.25 -17.97
N ILE A 245 -1.94 -1.59 -18.15
CA ILE A 245 -2.73 -1.74 -19.38
C ILE A 245 -2.06 -1.19 -20.63
N ASN A 246 -1.27 -0.12 -20.50
CA ASN A 246 -0.55 0.49 -21.61
C ASN A 246 0.63 -0.41 -21.99
N TYR A 247 1.41 -0.86 -21.01
CA TYR A 247 2.50 -1.81 -21.26
C TYR A 247 2.00 -3.13 -21.87
N PHE A 248 0.84 -3.63 -21.41
CA PHE A 248 0.23 -4.84 -21.97
C PHE A 248 -0.21 -4.68 -23.44
N ARG A 249 -0.59 -3.47 -23.86
CA ARG A 249 -0.94 -3.20 -25.27
C ARG A 249 0.29 -3.22 -26.17
N GLU A 250 1.44 -2.80 -25.65
CA GLU A 250 2.72 -2.81 -26.36
C GLU A 250 3.33 -4.22 -26.38
N ASN A 251 3.45 -4.85 -25.22
CA ASN A 251 4.17 -6.13 -25.03
C ASN A 251 3.36 -7.16 -24.21
N PRO A 252 2.27 -7.71 -24.76
CA PRO A 252 1.42 -8.71 -24.08
C PRO A 252 2.15 -10.02 -23.75
N SER A 253 3.24 -10.35 -24.45
CA SER A 253 4.00 -11.60 -24.25
C SER A 253 4.59 -11.73 -22.85
N VAL A 254 4.98 -10.61 -22.20
CA VAL A 254 5.55 -10.60 -20.86
C VAL A 254 4.54 -11.09 -19.84
N PHE A 255 3.29 -10.64 -19.92
CA PHE A 255 2.22 -11.16 -19.07
C PHE A 255 1.97 -12.66 -19.34
N TYR A 256 1.91 -13.08 -20.61
CA TYR A 256 1.60 -14.46 -20.97
C TYR A 256 2.74 -15.47 -20.74
N SER A 257 3.99 -15.02 -20.65
CA SER A 257 5.11 -15.86 -20.23
C SER A 257 4.93 -16.33 -18.78
N PHE A 258 4.29 -15.48 -17.96
CA PHE A 258 4.02 -15.73 -16.56
C PHE A 258 2.63 -16.32 -16.28
N ALA A 259 1.59 -15.95 -17.03
CA ALA A 259 0.19 -16.30 -16.76
C ALA A 259 -0.05 -17.81 -16.51
N SER A 260 0.75 -18.69 -17.13
CA SER A 260 0.71 -20.14 -16.87
C SER A 260 0.98 -20.56 -15.41
N GLN A 261 1.73 -19.76 -14.65
CA GLN A 261 2.10 -20.05 -13.27
C GLN A 261 0.99 -19.73 -12.27
N ILE A 262 0.11 -18.79 -12.60
CA ILE A 262 -1.00 -18.34 -11.75
C ILE A 262 -2.36 -18.83 -12.22
N TYR A 263 -2.38 -19.69 -13.25
CA TYR A 263 -3.62 -20.20 -13.79
C TYR A 263 -4.29 -21.17 -12.78
N PRO A 264 -5.61 -21.05 -12.53
CA PRO A 264 -6.29 -21.73 -11.40
C PRO A 264 -6.23 -23.26 -11.37
N SER A 265 -6.04 -23.93 -12.52
CA SER A 265 -6.25 -25.38 -12.69
C SER A 265 -5.30 -26.28 -11.89
N ASN A 266 -4.25 -25.74 -11.27
CA ASN A 266 -3.14 -26.52 -10.72
C ASN A 266 -3.07 -26.53 -9.19
N PHE A 267 -3.95 -25.83 -8.50
CA PHE A 267 -3.78 -25.51 -7.08
C PHE A 267 -4.92 -26.02 -6.20
N VAL A 268 -4.60 -26.31 -4.94
CA VAL A 268 -5.56 -26.77 -3.92
C VAL A 268 -5.73 -25.65 -2.89
N PRO A 269 -6.97 -25.27 -2.50
CA PRO A 269 -7.18 -24.20 -1.54
C PRO A 269 -6.55 -24.46 -0.15
N SER A 270 -5.92 -23.43 0.41
CA SER A 270 -5.27 -23.45 1.74
C SER A 270 -6.27 -23.57 2.90
N PRO A 271 -5.80 -23.91 4.12
CA PRO A 271 -6.57 -23.75 5.35
C PRO A 271 -7.29 -22.41 5.48
N CYS A 272 -6.65 -21.29 5.11
CA CYS A 272 -7.32 -19.98 5.11
C CYS A 272 -8.58 -19.93 4.22
N HIS A 273 -8.52 -20.46 2.99
CA HIS A 273 -9.69 -20.51 2.10
C HIS A 273 -10.83 -21.36 2.71
N ARG A 274 -10.46 -22.50 3.30
CA ARG A 274 -11.40 -23.42 3.96
C ARG A 274 -12.02 -22.82 5.21
N PHE A 275 -11.28 -21.96 5.92
CA PHE A 275 -11.78 -21.20 7.05
C PHE A 275 -12.81 -20.15 6.63
N ILE A 276 -12.56 -19.43 5.52
CA ILE A 276 -13.53 -18.49 4.95
C ILE A 276 -14.82 -19.24 4.58
N LYS A 277 -14.70 -20.41 3.95
CA LYS A 277 -15.84 -21.28 3.66
C LYS A 277 -16.57 -21.72 4.94
N LEU A 278 -15.83 -22.08 5.98
CA LEU A 278 -16.43 -22.48 7.25
C LEU A 278 -17.22 -21.34 7.93
N ILE A 279 -16.73 -20.10 7.86
CA ILE A 279 -17.46 -18.91 8.35
C ILE A 279 -18.74 -18.70 7.53
N GLU A 280 -18.68 -18.91 6.21
CA GLU A 280 -19.85 -18.84 5.33
C GLU A 280 -20.88 -19.92 5.65
N ASP A 281 -20.46 -21.17 5.83
CA ASP A 281 -21.34 -22.30 6.17
C ASP A 281 -22.02 -22.13 7.53
N LYS A 282 -21.43 -21.34 8.42
CA LYS A 282 -22.02 -20.92 9.70
C LYS A 282 -22.97 -19.73 9.57
N GLY A 283 -23.11 -19.15 8.38
CA GLY A 283 -23.94 -17.98 8.10
C GLY A 283 -23.40 -16.68 8.69
N GLN A 284 -22.11 -16.61 9.00
CA GLN A 284 -21.46 -15.45 9.64
C GLN A 284 -20.74 -14.55 8.62
N LEU A 285 -20.44 -15.05 7.41
CA LEU A 285 -19.73 -14.30 6.38
C LEU A 285 -20.66 -13.26 5.73
N LEU A 286 -20.34 -11.97 5.89
CA LEU A 286 -20.97 -10.90 5.12
C LEU A 286 -20.44 -10.91 3.69
N ARG A 287 -19.13 -10.85 3.54
CA ARG A 287 -18.42 -10.87 2.26
C ARG A 287 -16.95 -11.21 2.45
N ASN A 288 -16.37 -11.89 1.48
CA ASN A 288 -14.92 -11.94 1.32
C ASN A 288 -14.49 -11.07 0.13
N TYR A 289 -13.80 -9.97 0.39
CA TYR A 289 -13.12 -9.15 -0.62
C TYR A 289 -11.74 -9.74 -0.84
N THR A 290 -11.45 -10.21 -2.05
CA THR A 290 -10.15 -10.78 -2.39
C THR A 290 -9.42 -9.94 -3.43
N GLN A 291 -8.13 -9.68 -3.18
CA GLN A 291 -7.21 -9.10 -4.15
C GLN A 291 -6.63 -10.15 -5.10
N ASN A 292 -6.86 -11.43 -4.81
CA ASN A 292 -6.33 -12.54 -5.58
C ASN A 292 -7.12 -12.74 -6.87
N ILE A 293 -6.39 -13.18 -7.89
CA ILE A 293 -6.93 -13.50 -9.23
C ILE A 293 -6.93 -15.01 -9.49
N ASP A 294 -6.45 -15.81 -8.52
CA ASP A 294 -6.24 -17.26 -8.63
C ASP A 294 -7.53 -18.08 -8.53
N THR A 295 -8.65 -17.48 -8.12
CA THR A 295 -9.99 -18.09 -8.00
C THR A 295 -10.06 -19.26 -6.99
N LEU A 296 -9.09 -19.36 -6.07
CA LEU A 296 -9.04 -20.43 -5.08
C LEU A 296 -10.19 -20.36 -4.07
N GLU A 297 -10.75 -19.17 -3.84
CA GLU A 297 -11.93 -18.96 -3.00
C GLU A 297 -13.15 -19.69 -3.58
N THR A 298 -13.39 -19.55 -4.88
CA THR A 298 -14.48 -20.24 -5.58
C THR A 298 -14.25 -21.76 -5.60
N LEU A 299 -13.00 -22.22 -5.75
CA LEU A 299 -12.65 -23.64 -5.65
C LEU A 299 -12.84 -24.21 -4.25
N ALA A 300 -12.66 -23.41 -3.20
CA ALA A 300 -13.01 -23.76 -1.84
C ALA A 300 -14.53 -23.78 -1.60
N GLY A 301 -15.34 -23.31 -2.56
CA GLY A 301 -16.79 -23.27 -2.50
C GLY A 301 -17.35 -22.04 -1.80
N VAL A 302 -16.55 -20.97 -1.66
CA VAL A 302 -17.01 -19.68 -1.11
C VAL A 302 -17.90 -19.00 -2.15
N GLU A 303 -19.15 -18.71 -1.80
CA GLU A 303 -20.13 -18.08 -2.69
C GLU A 303 -20.12 -16.55 -2.57
N ARG A 304 -19.95 -16.03 -1.34
CA ARG A 304 -19.96 -14.60 -1.01
C ARG A 304 -18.59 -13.94 -1.20
N VAL A 305 -17.90 -14.31 -2.27
CA VAL A 305 -16.60 -13.73 -2.66
C VAL A 305 -16.79 -12.61 -3.69
N LEU A 306 -16.05 -11.51 -3.50
CA LEU A 306 -15.91 -10.44 -4.47
C LEU A 306 -14.44 -10.34 -4.87
N GLN A 307 -14.17 -10.63 -6.13
CA GLN A 307 -12.83 -10.58 -6.72
C GLN A 307 -12.54 -9.15 -7.17
N CYS A 308 -11.87 -8.38 -6.30
CA CYS A 308 -11.66 -6.95 -6.54
C CYS A 308 -10.88 -6.76 -7.84
N HIS A 309 -9.75 -7.44 -8.00
CA HIS A 309 -8.89 -7.29 -9.19
C HIS A 309 -9.31 -8.18 -10.36
N GLY A 310 -10.57 -8.61 -10.42
CA GLY A 310 -11.05 -9.51 -11.47
C GLY A 310 -10.50 -10.93 -11.36
N SER A 311 -10.61 -11.72 -12.43
CA SER A 311 -10.17 -13.11 -12.42
C SER A 311 -9.98 -13.71 -13.82
N PHE A 312 -9.41 -14.92 -13.86
CA PHE A 312 -9.31 -15.72 -15.08
C PHE A 312 -10.62 -16.38 -15.54
N ALA A 313 -11.76 -16.08 -14.90
CA ALA A 313 -13.04 -16.71 -15.24
C ALA A 313 -13.46 -16.44 -16.70
N THR A 314 -13.17 -15.23 -17.20
CA THR A 314 -13.48 -14.80 -18.55
C THR A 314 -12.34 -13.97 -19.14
N ALA A 315 -12.36 -13.81 -20.46
CA ALA A 315 -11.41 -12.98 -21.19
C ALA A 315 -12.12 -12.15 -22.26
N SER A 316 -11.66 -10.93 -22.48
CA SER A 316 -12.24 -9.98 -23.42
C SER A 316 -11.22 -9.55 -24.47
N CYS A 317 -11.65 -9.45 -25.73
CA CYS A 317 -10.82 -8.87 -26.78
C CYS A 317 -10.62 -7.37 -26.55
N LEU A 318 -9.38 -6.89 -26.63
CA LEU A 318 -9.07 -5.46 -26.49
C LEU A 318 -9.71 -4.57 -27.56
N LEU A 319 -9.95 -5.11 -28.76
CA LEU A 319 -10.53 -4.36 -29.89
C LEU A 319 -12.04 -4.47 -29.96
N CYS A 320 -12.58 -5.69 -30.15
CA CYS A 320 -14.01 -5.89 -30.39
C CYS A 320 -14.82 -6.11 -29.11
N ARG A 321 -14.18 -6.13 -27.93
CA ARG A 321 -14.79 -6.37 -26.61
C ARG A 321 -15.58 -7.68 -26.50
N ARG A 322 -15.40 -8.62 -27.43
CA ARG A 322 -16.00 -9.96 -27.35
C ARG A 322 -15.44 -10.67 -26.12
N LYS A 323 -16.36 -11.10 -25.25
CA LYS A 323 -16.08 -11.86 -24.04
C LYS A 323 -16.20 -13.36 -24.30
N VAL A 324 -15.24 -14.13 -23.80
CA VAL A 324 -15.20 -15.60 -23.87
C VAL A 324 -14.91 -16.18 -22.48
N PRO A 325 -15.30 -17.43 -22.21
CA PRO A 325 -14.85 -18.16 -21.02
C PRO A 325 -13.32 -18.30 -20.97
N GLY A 326 -12.73 -18.20 -19.79
CA GLY A 326 -11.28 -18.33 -19.61
C GLY A 326 -10.70 -19.68 -20.05
N SER A 327 -11.52 -20.74 -20.06
CA SER A 327 -11.16 -22.06 -20.57
C SER A 327 -10.83 -22.06 -22.07
N GLU A 328 -11.36 -21.10 -22.85
CA GLU A 328 -11.04 -21.01 -24.29
C GLU A 328 -9.59 -20.55 -24.53
N ILE A 329 -9.05 -19.70 -23.65
CA ILE A 329 -7.68 -19.18 -23.77
C ILE A 329 -6.65 -19.99 -22.97
N GLU A 330 -7.10 -20.95 -22.17
CA GLU A 330 -6.26 -21.81 -21.32
C GLU A 330 -5.13 -22.48 -22.10
N SER A 331 -5.46 -23.11 -23.24
CA SER A 331 -4.48 -23.87 -24.02
C SER A 331 -3.35 -22.99 -24.59
N ASP A 332 -3.64 -21.71 -24.87
CA ASP A 332 -2.66 -20.75 -25.35
C ASP A 332 -1.80 -20.22 -24.19
N ILE A 333 -2.42 -19.91 -23.05
CA ILE A 333 -1.71 -19.53 -21.81
C ILE A 333 -0.73 -20.62 -21.39
N MET A 334 -1.16 -21.89 -21.36
CA MET A 334 -0.32 -23.01 -20.97
C MET A 334 0.86 -23.24 -21.92
N ARG A 335 0.72 -22.86 -23.20
CA ARG A 335 1.79 -22.87 -24.19
C ARG A 335 2.63 -21.60 -24.20
N ARG A 336 2.39 -20.66 -23.27
CA ARG A 336 3.02 -19.32 -23.20
C ARG A 336 2.88 -18.54 -24.50
N LYS A 337 1.73 -18.69 -25.16
CA LYS A 337 1.38 -18.00 -26.41
C LYS A 337 0.32 -16.95 -26.12
N VAL A 338 0.44 -15.79 -26.76
CA VAL A 338 -0.58 -14.73 -26.70
C VAL A 338 -1.88 -15.23 -27.39
N PRO A 339 -3.01 -15.32 -26.66
CA PRO A 339 -4.29 -15.72 -27.21
C PRO A 339 -4.86 -14.58 -28.07
N LEU A 340 -5.33 -14.94 -29.27
CA LEU A 340 -5.84 -13.99 -30.26
C LEU A 340 -7.35 -14.15 -30.44
N CYS A 341 -8.04 -13.04 -30.67
CA CYS A 341 -9.47 -13.04 -30.93
C CYS A 341 -9.76 -13.67 -32.29
N SER A 342 -10.61 -14.70 -32.32
CA SER A 342 -11.00 -15.40 -33.54
C SER A 342 -11.74 -14.53 -34.56
N VAL A 343 -12.36 -13.42 -34.12
CA VAL A 343 -13.09 -12.47 -34.98
C VAL A 343 -12.16 -11.43 -35.58
N CYS A 344 -11.25 -10.86 -34.78
CA CYS A 344 -10.32 -9.84 -35.25
C CYS A 344 -9.15 -10.45 -36.04
N ASN A 345 -8.81 -11.71 -35.75
CA ASN A 345 -7.74 -12.46 -36.42
C ASN A 345 -8.29 -13.71 -37.10
N PRO A 346 -9.07 -13.56 -38.19
CA PRO A 346 -9.48 -14.71 -38.97
C PRO A 346 -8.23 -15.41 -39.53
N LEU A 347 -8.21 -16.74 -39.45
CA LEU A 347 -7.11 -17.63 -39.87
C LEU A 347 -6.65 -17.45 -41.35
N THR A 348 -7.34 -16.62 -42.13
CA THR A 348 -7.06 -16.31 -43.54
C THR A 348 -6.08 -15.15 -43.75
N ALA A 349 -5.63 -14.45 -42.70
CA ALA A 349 -4.74 -13.29 -42.84
C ALA A 349 -3.23 -13.61 -42.82
N VAL A 350 -2.83 -14.88 -42.94
CA VAL A 350 -1.41 -15.26 -43.02
C VAL A 350 -1.12 -16.03 -44.32
N SER A 351 -1.05 -15.32 -45.44
CA SER A 351 -0.12 -15.66 -46.53
C SER A 351 -0.12 -14.61 -47.64
N LYS A 352 0.96 -13.84 -47.71
CA LYS A 352 1.72 -13.50 -48.92
C LYS A 352 2.75 -12.44 -48.54
N ASN A 353 3.94 -12.89 -48.15
CA ASN A 353 5.20 -12.27 -48.57
C ASN A 353 6.35 -13.23 -48.28
N GLY A 354 6.44 -14.23 -49.15
CA GLY A 354 7.60 -15.12 -49.26
C GLY A 354 7.94 -15.29 -50.74
N LYS A 355 8.36 -14.22 -51.42
CA LYS A 355 9.02 -14.34 -52.73
C LYS A 355 10.52 -14.21 -52.54
N LYS A 356 11.17 -15.39 -52.48
CA LYS A 356 12.59 -15.55 -52.80
C LYS A 356 12.84 -14.98 -54.20
N LEU A 357 13.74 -14.00 -54.33
CA LEU A 357 14.40 -13.65 -55.57
C LEU A 357 15.90 -13.56 -55.33
N SER A 358 16.58 -14.65 -55.65
CA SER A 358 18.03 -14.69 -55.84
C SER A 358 18.40 -13.93 -57.12
N LYS A 359 19.26 -12.90 -57.05
CA LYS A 359 20.37 -12.71 -58.02
C LYS A 359 21.27 -11.51 -57.70
N LYS A 360 22.58 -11.84 -57.61
CA LYS A 360 23.79 -11.12 -58.07
C LYS A 360 24.13 -9.71 -57.53
N LYS A 361 25.28 -9.69 -56.81
CA LYS A 361 26.23 -8.59 -56.65
C LYS A 361 26.49 -7.79 -57.95
N ALA A 362 26.49 -6.47 -57.82
CA ALA A 362 27.36 -5.53 -58.53
C ALA A 362 27.65 -4.32 -57.60
N LYS A 363 28.62 -3.49 -57.98
CA LYS A 363 29.55 -2.72 -57.14
C LYS A 363 29.39 -1.22 -57.40
N GLY A 364 29.53 -0.38 -56.36
CA GLY A 364 29.43 1.10 -56.39
C GLY A 364 27.98 1.55 -56.15
N GLU A 365 27.64 2.66 -55.51
CA GLU A 365 28.32 3.90 -55.11
C GLU A 365 27.31 4.60 -54.16
N TRP A 366 27.74 5.55 -53.33
CA TRP A 366 26.88 6.25 -52.37
C TRP A 366 25.61 6.85 -53.01
N ASP A 367 24.44 6.56 -52.42
CA ASP A 367 23.35 7.52 -52.40
C ASP A 367 22.57 7.42 -51.10
N SER A 368 22.28 8.59 -50.55
CA SER A 368 21.38 8.85 -49.43
C SER A 368 19.97 8.54 -49.88
N ASP A 369 19.19 7.78 -49.09
CA ASP A 369 17.79 8.09 -48.83
C ASP A 369 17.18 7.10 -47.83
N CYS A 370 16.64 7.68 -46.77
CA CYS A 370 15.49 7.28 -45.97
C CYS A 370 14.89 5.90 -46.27
N GLU A 371 15.09 4.94 -45.35
CA GLU A 371 14.10 3.90 -45.12
C GLU A 371 13.55 4.09 -43.70
N ASP A 372 12.42 4.80 -43.67
CA ASP A 372 11.40 4.77 -42.65
C ASP A 372 10.98 3.30 -42.44
N GLU A 373 11.70 2.58 -41.56
CA GLU A 373 11.26 1.33 -40.96
C GLU A 373 10.01 1.66 -40.13
N SER A 374 8.87 1.71 -40.81
CA SER A 374 7.56 1.77 -40.19
C SER A 374 7.44 0.53 -39.29
N ASP A 375 7.73 0.70 -38.00
CA ASP A 375 7.45 -0.23 -36.93
C ASP A 375 5.94 -0.55 -36.94
N GLY A 376 5.56 -1.56 -37.72
CA GLY A 376 4.24 -2.15 -37.62
C GLY A 376 4.04 -2.67 -36.20
N PRO A 377 2.81 -2.67 -35.66
CA PRO A 377 2.56 -3.16 -34.31
C PRO A 377 3.10 -4.60 -34.19
N THR A 378 3.92 -4.84 -33.16
CA THR A 378 4.61 -6.11 -32.89
C THR A 378 3.65 -7.31 -32.78
N TYR A 379 2.35 -7.04 -32.58
CA TYR A 379 1.30 -8.04 -32.47
C TYR A 379 0.11 -7.76 -33.40
N PRO A 380 -0.55 -8.84 -33.91
CA PRO A 380 -1.72 -8.69 -34.75
C PRO A 380 -2.92 -8.12 -33.96
N PRO A 381 -3.83 -7.39 -34.62
CA PRO A 381 -4.92 -6.68 -33.96
C PRO A 381 -5.90 -7.62 -33.25
N GLY A 382 -6.21 -7.37 -31.98
CA GLY A 382 -7.27 -8.10 -31.26
C GLY A 382 -6.74 -9.24 -30.40
N ILE A 383 -5.93 -8.87 -29.41
CA ILE A 383 -5.46 -9.75 -28.34
C ILE A 383 -6.61 -10.02 -27.38
N MET A 384 -6.76 -11.27 -26.95
CA MET A 384 -7.63 -11.61 -25.83
C MET A 384 -6.89 -11.28 -24.54
N LYS A 385 -7.55 -10.60 -23.60
CA LYS A 385 -7.02 -10.29 -22.27
C LYS A 385 -7.94 -10.92 -21.21
N PRO A 386 -7.43 -11.65 -20.20
CA PRO A 386 -8.26 -12.07 -19.07
C PRO A 386 -8.92 -10.87 -18.41
N ASP A 387 -10.11 -11.04 -17.87
CA ASP A 387 -10.85 -9.99 -17.16
C ASP A 387 -10.30 -9.76 -15.74
N ILE A 388 -8.98 -9.58 -15.66
CA ILE A 388 -8.21 -9.13 -14.51
C ILE A 388 -8.05 -7.62 -14.63
N THR A 389 -8.23 -6.89 -13.55
CA THR A 389 -8.04 -5.44 -13.52
C THR A 389 -6.55 -5.12 -13.56
N PHE A 390 -6.11 -4.43 -14.62
CA PHE A 390 -4.73 -3.95 -14.75
C PHE A 390 -4.60 -2.54 -14.13
N PHE A 391 -3.39 -2.13 -13.78
CA PHE A 391 -3.11 -0.75 -13.40
C PHE A 391 -3.53 0.18 -14.55
N GLY A 392 -4.19 1.29 -14.20
CA GLY A 392 -4.83 2.20 -15.15
C GLY A 392 -6.23 1.78 -15.62
N GLU A 393 -6.74 0.61 -15.23
CA GLU A 393 -8.14 0.22 -15.46
C GLU A 393 -9.02 0.51 -14.23
N LYS A 394 -10.24 1.01 -14.48
CA LYS A 394 -11.24 1.18 -13.42
C LYS A 394 -11.70 -0.19 -12.93
N LEU A 395 -11.90 -0.31 -11.62
CA LEU A 395 -12.57 -1.46 -11.04
C LEU A 395 -14.04 -1.55 -11.45
N THR A 396 -14.60 -2.75 -11.28
CA THR A 396 -16.02 -2.98 -11.61
C THR A 396 -16.92 -2.19 -10.67
N ASP A 397 -18.00 -1.60 -11.20
CA ASP A 397 -19.01 -0.87 -10.39
C ASP A 397 -19.68 -1.75 -9.30
N ASN A 398 -19.53 -3.07 -9.40
CA ASN A 398 -19.96 -4.00 -8.35
C ASN A 398 -19.19 -3.83 -7.04
N PHE A 399 -17.93 -3.40 -7.10
CA PHE A 399 -17.09 -3.17 -5.92
C PHE A 399 -17.65 -2.05 -5.06
N ASP A 400 -17.85 -0.86 -5.65
CA ASP A 400 -18.34 0.32 -4.94
C ASP A 400 -19.73 0.09 -4.34
N ARG A 401 -20.63 -0.51 -5.13
CA ARG A 401 -21.99 -0.84 -4.65
C ARG A 401 -21.99 -1.82 -3.49
N SER A 402 -21.18 -2.89 -3.58
CA SER A 402 -21.10 -3.88 -2.51
C SER A 402 -20.48 -3.28 -1.25
N LEU A 403 -19.49 -2.40 -1.40
CA LEU A 403 -18.85 -1.71 -0.28
C LEU A 403 -19.82 -0.76 0.44
N GLU A 404 -20.65 -0.03 -0.31
CA GLU A 404 -21.69 0.83 0.28
C GLU A 404 -22.73 0.02 1.06
N GLU A 405 -23.20 -1.11 0.50
CA GLU A 405 -24.14 -2.02 1.17
C GLU A 405 -23.53 -2.71 2.40
N ASP A 406 -22.29 -3.20 2.28
CA ASP A 406 -21.64 -3.97 3.33
C ASP A 406 -21.21 -3.07 4.51
N ARG A 407 -20.88 -1.78 4.27
CA ARG A 407 -20.51 -0.79 5.30
C ARG A 407 -21.54 -0.66 6.42
N GLU A 408 -22.83 -0.66 6.07
CA GLU A 408 -23.91 -0.49 7.06
C GLU A 408 -24.14 -1.74 7.91
N ASN A 409 -23.64 -2.89 7.45
CA ASN A 409 -23.95 -4.19 7.99
C ASN A 409 -22.77 -4.82 8.73
N VAL A 410 -21.52 -4.49 8.38
CA VAL A 410 -20.35 -5.15 8.98
C VAL A 410 -20.31 -5.02 10.51
N ASP A 411 -19.96 -6.12 11.19
CA ASP A 411 -19.74 -6.14 12.64
C ASP A 411 -18.33 -6.59 13.07
N LEU A 412 -17.53 -7.12 12.15
CA LEU A 412 -16.13 -7.49 12.35
C LEU A 412 -15.37 -7.45 11.02
N LEU A 413 -14.16 -6.89 11.01
CA LEU A 413 -13.22 -6.95 9.89
C LEU A 413 -12.06 -7.91 10.20
N LEU A 414 -11.83 -8.88 9.32
CA LEU A 414 -10.63 -9.72 9.31
C LEU A 414 -9.78 -9.38 8.10
N VAL A 415 -8.53 -8.98 8.30
CA VAL A 415 -7.54 -8.76 7.23
C VAL A 415 -6.54 -9.91 7.24
N ILE A 416 -6.46 -10.70 6.18
CA ILE A 416 -5.66 -11.93 6.14
C ILE A 416 -4.71 -11.93 4.93
N GLY A 417 -3.42 -12.01 5.20
CA GLY A 417 -2.40 -12.27 4.17
C GLY A 417 -2.27 -11.15 3.12
N THR A 418 -2.46 -9.89 3.51
CA THR A 418 -2.28 -8.73 2.62
C THR A 418 -1.47 -7.63 3.28
N SER A 419 -0.71 -6.91 2.45
CA SER A 419 0.04 -5.71 2.84
C SER A 419 -0.77 -4.41 2.69
N LEU A 420 -1.98 -4.47 2.11
CA LEU A 420 -2.87 -3.32 1.88
C LEU A 420 -2.19 -2.09 1.25
N LYS A 421 -1.30 -2.31 0.27
CA LYS A 421 -0.63 -1.21 -0.44
C LYS A 421 -1.29 -0.81 -1.77
N VAL A 422 -2.31 -1.55 -2.22
CA VAL A 422 -2.93 -1.34 -3.54
C VAL A 422 -4.34 -0.80 -3.33
N ALA A 423 -4.51 0.47 -3.68
CA ALA A 423 -5.80 1.11 -3.78
C ALA A 423 -6.63 0.50 -4.92
N PRO A 424 -7.97 0.57 -4.85
CA PRO A 424 -8.80 1.09 -3.76
C PRO A 424 -9.14 0.03 -2.70
N VAL A 425 -8.61 -1.19 -2.82
CA VAL A 425 -8.88 -2.25 -1.84
C VAL A 425 -8.27 -1.92 -0.48
N ALA A 426 -7.12 -1.24 -0.46
CA ALA A 426 -6.54 -0.68 0.75
C ALA A 426 -7.46 0.33 1.45
N ASP A 427 -8.24 1.10 0.67
CA ASP A 427 -9.09 2.18 1.19
C ASP A 427 -10.40 1.67 1.78
N ILE A 428 -10.76 0.39 1.59
CA ILE A 428 -11.93 -0.25 2.24
C ILE A 428 -11.97 0.08 3.73
N LEU A 429 -10.81 0.10 4.41
CA LEU A 429 -10.75 0.38 5.85
C LEU A 429 -11.25 1.78 6.20
N SER A 430 -10.97 2.79 5.36
CA SER A 430 -11.48 4.16 5.51
C SER A 430 -12.99 4.25 5.19
N HIS A 431 -13.51 3.28 4.45
CA HIS A 431 -14.93 3.11 4.19
C HIS A 431 -15.67 2.31 5.26
N LEU A 432 -15.05 1.81 6.32
CA LEU A 432 -15.78 1.13 7.40
C LEU A 432 -16.00 2.05 8.61
N PRO A 433 -17.07 1.83 9.39
CA PRO A 433 -17.26 2.57 10.64
C PRO A 433 -16.11 2.29 11.60
N HIS A 434 -15.59 3.33 12.26
CA HIS A 434 -14.44 3.19 13.16
C HIS A 434 -14.76 2.33 14.40
N SER A 435 -16.04 2.25 14.79
CA SER A 435 -16.54 1.35 15.84
C SER A 435 -16.43 -0.15 15.53
N VAL A 436 -16.21 -0.53 14.27
CA VAL A 436 -16.07 -1.94 13.88
C VAL A 436 -14.71 -2.49 14.32
N PRO A 437 -14.67 -3.62 15.05
CA PRO A 437 -13.41 -4.25 15.43
C PRO A 437 -12.61 -4.76 14.23
N GLN A 438 -11.29 -4.62 14.27
CA GLN A 438 -10.38 -5.01 13.19
C GLN A 438 -9.30 -5.97 13.69
N ILE A 439 -9.14 -7.11 13.01
CA ILE A 439 -8.11 -8.11 13.31
C ILE A 439 -7.22 -8.29 12.09
N LEU A 440 -5.90 -8.18 12.29
CA LEU A 440 -4.89 -8.43 11.27
C LEU A 440 -4.21 -9.78 11.48
N ILE A 441 -4.22 -10.61 10.45
CA ILE A 441 -3.48 -11.88 10.36
C ILE A 441 -2.52 -11.77 9.18
N ASN A 442 -1.23 -11.56 9.45
CA ASN A 442 -0.26 -11.39 8.38
C ASN A 442 1.15 -11.80 8.79
N LYS A 443 2.02 -12.09 7.83
CA LYS A 443 3.41 -12.44 8.14
C LYS A 443 4.22 -11.25 8.65
N THR A 444 3.91 -10.06 8.12
CA THR A 444 4.58 -8.79 8.40
C THR A 444 3.58 -7.77 8.96
N PRO A 445 4.02 -6.82 9.80
CA PRO A 445 3.16 -5.74 10.26
C PRO A 445 2.80 -4.78 9.11
N VAL A 446 1.60 -4.22 9.16
CA VAL A 446 1.12 -3.20 8.22
C VAL A 446 1.10 -1.86 8.97
N LYS A 447 1.97 -0.92 8.57
CA LYS A 447 2.29 0.28 9.36
C LYS A 447 1.27 1.41 9.24
N HIS A 448 0.56 1.48 8.11
CA HIS A 448 -0.38 2.55 7.79
C HIS A 448 -1.82 2.28 8.26
N ILE A 449 -2.01 1.22 9.06
CA ILE A 449 -3.31 0.86 9.65
C ILE A 449 -3.14 0.63 11.15
N ASN A 450 -4.24 0.72 11.91
CA ASN A 450 -4.24 0.54 13.36
C ASN A 450 -5.30 -0.50 13.80
N PRO A 451 -5.04 -1.80 13.58
CA PRO A 451 -5.95 -2.88 13.93
C PRO A 451 -6.02 -3.07 15.45
N ASP A 452 -7.14 -3.63 15.92
CA ASP A 452 -7.35 -3.86 17.36
C ASP A 452 -6.57 -5.05 17.87
N ILE A 453 -6.36 -6.07 17.03
CA ILE A 453 -5.59 -7.28 17.36
C ILE A 453 -4.70 -7.60 16.17
N ILE A 454 -3.41 -7.82 16.42
CA ILE A 454 -2.42 -8.15 15.39
C ILE A 454 -1.82 -9.53 15.69
N LEU A 455 -2.04 -10.47 14.77
CA LEU A 455 -1.50 -11.83 14.81
C LEU A 455 -0.46 -11.97 13.69
N LEU A 456 0.83 -11.99 14.07
CA LEU A 456 1.95 -12.05 13.13
C LEU A 456 2.47 -13.46 12.97
N GLY A 457 2.53 -13.96 11.73
CA GLY A 457 3.06 -15.29 11.42
C GLY A 457 2.50 -15.87 10.12
N ASN A 458 2.69 -17.17 9.93
CA ASN A 458 2.06 -17.89 8.82
C ASN A 458 0.54 -17.91 9.03
N ALA A 459 -0.22 -17.44 8.03
CA ALA A 459 -1.66 -17.32 8.11
C ALA A 459 -2.35 -18.67 8.38
N ASP A 460 -1.87 -19.76 7.75
CA ASP A 460 -2.46 -21.09 7.95
C ASP A 460 -2.32 -21.57 9.40
N ASP A 461 -1.14 -21.38 10.01
CA ASP A 461 -0.88 -21.81 11.39
C ASP A 461 -1.73 -21.01 12.39
N ILE A 462 -1.89 -19.70 12.14
CA ILE A 462 -2.76 -18.83 12.94
C ILE A 462 -4.22 -19.27 12.82
N ILE A 463 -4.69 -19.54 11.61
CA ILE A 463 -6.07 -20.00 11.37
C ILE A 463 -6.32 -21.34 12.04
N LEU A 464 -5.38 -22.29 11.96
CA LEU A 464 -5.49 -23.58 12.64
C LEU A 464 -5.57 -23.42 14.16
N HIS A 465 -4.76 -22.52 14.73
CA HIS A 465 -4.81 -22.20 16.16
C HIS A 465 -6.17 -21.58 16.57
N LEU A 466 -6.68 -20.62 15.79
CA LEU A 466 -7.99 -20.02 16.03
C LEU A 466 -9.12 -21.05 15.91
N CYS A 467 -9.06 -21.95 14.93
CA CYS A 467 -10.02 -23.05 14.77
C CYS A 467 -10.01 -23.97 16.00
N GLY A 468 -8.82 -24.33 16.51
CA GLY A 468 -8.68 -25.10 17.75
C GLY A 468 -9.30 -24.40 18.96
N ALA A 469 -9.07 -23.10 19.12
CA ALA A 469 -9.66 -22.30 20.20
C ALA A 469 -11.19 -22.10 20.06
N LEU A 470 -11.70 -22.07 18.82
CA LEU A 470 -13.13 -22.00 18.52
C LEU A 470 -13.84 -23.36 18.67
N GLY A 471 -13.09 -24.47 18.68
CA GLY A 471 -13.62 -25.83 18.60
C GLY A 471 -14.23 -26.13 17.23
N TRP A 472 -13.63 -25.58 16.17
CA TRP A 472 -14.10 -25.67 14.79
C TRP A 472 -13.19 -26.57 13.96
N ASP A 473 -13.78 -27.51 13.23
CA ASP A 473 -13.06 -28.36 12.29
C ASP A 473 -13.12 -27.78 10.88
N LEU A 474 -11.95 -27.66 10.22
CA LEU A 474 -11.89 -27.20 8.84
C LEU A 474 -12.47 -28.26 7.89
N PRO A 475 -13.22 -27.85 6.85
CA PRO A 475 -13.66 -28.78 5.83
C PRO A 475 -12.46 -29.41 5.12
N PRO A 476 -12.61 -30.63 4.57
CA PRO A 476 -11.55 -31.28 3.82
C PRO A 476 -11.21 -30.47 2.55
N PRO A 477 -9.97 -30.56 2.03
CA PRO A 477 -9.63 -29.92 0.76
C PRO A 477 -10.50 -30.47 -0.36
N THR A 478 -11.21 -29.59 -1.08
CA THR A 478 -11.94 -29.96 -2.29
C THR A 478 -10.94 -30.42 -3.34
N ALA A 479 -10.85 -31.73 -3.58
CA ALA A 479 -10.01 -32.27 -4.64
C ALA A 479 -10.66 -31.97 -6.01
N LEU A 480 -9.84 -31.52 -6.97
CA LEU A 480 -10.23 -31.41 -8.38
C LEU A 480 -10.93 -32.70 -8.82
N ALA A 481 -12.18 -32.58 -9.29
CA ALA A 481 -12.85 -33.65 -10.01
C ALA A 481 -11.97 -33.99 -11.23
N SER A 482 -11.29 -35.13 -11.19
CA SER A 482 -10.42 -35.55 -12.29
C SER A 482 -11.28 -35.81 -13.53
N PRO A 483 -11.03 -35.17 -14.69
CA PRO A 483 -11.60 -35.67 -15.93
C PRO A 483 -10.94 -37.02 -16.22
N ALA A 484 -11.77 -38.01 -16.54
CA ALA A 484 -11.36 -39.37 -16.80
C ALA A 484 -10.34 -39.44 -17.96
N ARG A 485 -9.16 -40.02 -17.65
CA ARG A 485 -8.22 -40.72 -18.55
C ARG A 485 -7.67 -39.97 -19.78
N SER A 486 -6.39 -39.61 -19.69
CA SER A 486 -5.37 -40.08 -20.65
C SER A 486 -4.00 -40.07 -19.98
N ALA A 487 -3.25 -41.15 -20.19
CA ALA A 487 -1.97 -41.42 -19.59
C ALA A 487 -0.86 -40.63 -20.29
N GLU A 488 -0.12 -39.82 -19.52
CA GLU A 488 1.33 -39.53 -19.62
C GLU A 488 1.63 -38.31 -18.73
N ARG A 489 1.75 -38.52 -17.42
CA ARG A 489 2.14 -37.47 -16.48
C ARG A 489 3.67 -37.52 -16.32
N MET A 490 4.39 -36.63 -16.98
CA MET A 490 5.81 -36.38 -16.70
C MET A 490 5.93 -35.88 -15.25
N GLN A 491 6.74 -36.57 -14.45
CA GLN A 491 7.03 -36.18 -13.07
C GLN A 491 7.94 -34.93 -13.05
N PRO A 492 7.76 -33.99 -12.11
CA PRO A 492 8.72 -32.92 -11.90
C PRO A 492 10.05 -33.47 -11.35
N PRO A 493 11.20 -32.80 -11.61
CA PRO A 493 12.50 -33.33 -11.26
C PRO A 493 12.69 -33.42 -9.73
N ARG A 494 13.09 -34.60 -9.25
CA ARG A 494 13.39 -34.86 -7.85
C ARG A 494 14.69 -34.14 -7.45
N GLY A 495 14.57 -33.03 -6.74
CA GLY A 495 15.68 -32.45 -5.98
C GLY A 495 16.02 -33.33 -4.77
N ASN A 496 17.32 -33.58 -4.56
CA ASN A 496 17.86 -34.47 -3.53
C ASN A 496 17.48 -34.04 -2.09
N MET A 497 16.44 -34.65 -1.53
CA MET A 497 16.27 -34.69 -0.07
C MET A 497 17.08 -35.86 0.51
N LYS A 498 18.07 -35.55 1.35
CA LYS A 498 18.81 -36.54 2.13
C LYS A 498 17.83 -37.30 3.04
N LYS A 499 17.81 -38.62 2.91
CA LYS A 499 17.04 -39.55 3.76
C LYS A 499 17.47 -39.43 5.23
N ARG A 500 16.51 -39.20 6.13
CA ARG A 500 16.67 -39.47 7.57
C ARG A 500 16.75 -40.99 7.78
N PRO A 501 17.64 -41.51 8.65
CA PRO A 501 17.68 -42.93 8.96
C PRO A 501 16.51 -43.30 9.88
N SER A 502 15.87 -44.42 9.56
CA SER A 502 14.78 -45.04 10.31
C SER A 502 15.32 -45.91 11.44
N THR A 503 14.97 -45.58 12.69
CA THR A 503 15.06 -46.49 13.84
C THR A 503 13.94 -46.20 14.81
N GLY A 504 13.19 -47.25 15.19
CA GLY A 504 12.38 -47.30 16.43
C GLY A 504 10.91 -46.95 16.26
N MET A 505 10.05 -47.97 16.28
CA MET A 505 8.66 -47.87 16.76
C MET A 505 8.67 -47.47 18.23
N GLU A 506 7.56 -46.85 18.66
CA GLU A 506 7.24 -46.33 20.00
C GLU A 506 7.70 -44.87 20.19
N ASP A 507 6.79 -43.94 19.86
CA ASP A 507 6.43 -42.76 20.67
C ASP A 507 5.46 -41.86 19.88
N GLU A 508 4.21 -41.79 20.35
CA GLU A 508 3.26 -40.74 19.97
C GLU A 508 3.77 -39.40 20.56
N ALA A 509 4.62 -38.71 19.80
CA ALA A 509 5.11 -37.37 20.15
C ALA A 509 4.47 -36.31 19.23
N GLU A 510 3.39 -35.71 19.74
CA GLU A 510 3.24 -34.26 19.85
C GLU A 510 3.76 -33.43 18.66
N PHE A 511 2.89 -33.17 17.67
CA PHE A 511 3.02 -31.98 16.82
C PHE A 511 2.77 -30.75 17.70
N GLY A 512 3.78 -30.33 18.47
CA GLY A 512 3.70 -29.19 19.36
C GLY A 512 3.43 -27.91 18.56
N ILE A 513 2.19 -27.43 18.58
CA ILE A 513 1.88 -26.04 18.22
C ILE A 513 2.59 -25.19 19.26
N GLN A 514 3.70 -24.56 18.90
CA GLN A 514 4.36 -23.60 19.79
C GLN A 514 3.35 -22.51 20.15
N GLU A 515 3.13 -22.29 21.44
CA GLU A 515 2.18 -21.28 21.91
C GLU A 515 2.58 -19.88 21.40
N PRO A 516 1.61 -19.08 20.93
CA PRO A 516 1.89 -17.74 20.45
C PRO A 516 2.40 -16.84 21.58
N ARG A 517 3.44 -16.06 21.29
CA ARG A 517 4.04 -15.15 22.26
C ARG A 517 3.46 -13.75 22.12
N ARG A 518 2.89 -13.20 23.19
CA ARG A 518 2.47 -11.79 23.26
C ARG A 518 3.68 -10.87 23.43
N VAL A 519 3.68 -9.73 22.73
CA VAL A 519 4.73 -8.69 22.90
C VAL A 519 4.37 -7.80 24.09
N GLY A 520 4.96 -8.05 25.26
CA GLY A 520 4.60 -7.33 26.49
C GLY A 520 3.11 -7.39 26.78
N ASP A 521 2.52 -6.27 27.17
CA ASP A 521 1.07 -6.09 27.34
C ASP A 521 0.37 -5.50 26.10
N SER A 522 1.00 -5.58 24.93
CA SER A 522 0.45 -5.03 23.68
C SER A 522 -0.68 -5.86 23.08
N HIS A 523 -1.26 -5.40 21.98
CA HIS A 523 -2.24 -6.11 21.18
C HIS A 523 -1.61 -6.99 20.07
N VAL A 524 -0.28 -7.18 20.12
CA VAL A 524 0.51 -7.88 19.10
C VAL A 524 0.93 -9.25 19.62
N TRP A 525 0.63 -10.27 18.81
CA TRP A 525 0.94 -11.67 19.07
C TRP A 525 1.82 -12.22 17.96
N ILE A 526 2.87 -12.96 18.34
CA ILE A 526 3.87 -13.52 17.44
C ILE A 526 3.71 -15.04 17.40
N PHE A 527 3.49 -15.56 16.21
CA PHE A 527 3.52 -16.97 15.88
C PHE A 527 4.86 -17.32 15.20
N PRO A 528 5.23 -18.62 15.17
CA PRO A 528 6.41 -19.06 14.43
C PRO A 528 6.39 -18.59 12.97
N GLY A 529 7.55 -18.13 12.47
CA GLY A 529 7.68 -17.65 11.09
C GLY A 529 7.24 -16.20 10.84
N ALA A 530 6.91 -15.43 11.88
CA ALA A 530 6.66 -13.99 11.78
C ALA A 530 7.91 -13.21 11.30
N GLU A 531 7.69 -12.26 10.40
CA GLU A 531 8.73 -11.39 9.84
C GLU A 531 8.51 -9.94 10.28
N GLY A 532 8.66 -9.69 11.59
CA GLY A 532 8.43 -8.36 12.18
C GLY A 532 9.55 -7.33 11.97
N GLY A 533 10.75 -7.77 11.57
CA GLY A 533 11.91 -6.91 11.29
C GLY A 533 12.24 -5.93 12.43
N LYS A 534 12.76 -4.75 12.06
CA LYS A 534 13.12 -3.67 13.02
C LYS A 534 11.93 -3.18 13.83
N TRP A 535 10.75 -3.11 13.22
CA TRP A 535 9.53 -2.61 13.86
C TRP A 535 9.16 -3.43 15.11
N LEU A 536 9.26 -4.75 15.01
CA LEU A 536 8.96 -5.64 16.14
C LEU A 536 9.99 -5.47 17.26
N SER A 537 11.28 -5.36 16.91
CA SER A 537 12.34 -5.11 17.89
C SER A 537 12.18 -3.75 18.58
N ASP A 538 11.76 -2.72 17.86
CA ASP A 538 11.48 -1.40 18.42
C ASP A 538 10.25 -1.43 19.35
N LEU A 539 9.21 -2.19 18.98
CA LEU A 539 8.02 -2.41 19.82
C LEU A 539 8.38 -3.16 21.10
N GLU A 540 9.12 -4.26 20.98
CA GLU A 540 9.63 -5.02 22.13
C GLU A 540 10.47 -4.13 23.05
N ARG A 541 11.34 -3.27 22.50
CA ARG A 541 12.14 -2.32 23.28
C ARG A 541 11.29 -1.30 24.02
N LYS A 542 10.23 -0.76 23.39
CA LYS A 542 9.31 0.19 24.03
C LYS A 542 8.67 -0.43 25.29
N TYR A 543 8.10 -1.62 25.16
CA TYR A 543 7.47 -2.30 26.29
C TYR A 543 8.47 -2.82 27.33
N THR A 544 9.69 -3.19 26.92
CA THR A 544 10.74 -3.58 27.87
C THR A 544 11.25 -2.39 28.68
N ASN A 545 11.34 -1.19 28.07
CA ASN A 545 11.74 0.03 28.76
C ASN A 545 10.65 0.58 29.69
N GLU A 546 9.37 0.39 29.37
CA GLU A 546 8.25 0.77 30.27
C GLU A 546 8.15 -0.15 31.51
N LEU A 547 8.67 -1.38 31.44
CA LEU A 547 8.69 -2.34 32.55
C LEU A 547 9.84 -2.14 33.54
N VAL A 548 10.70 -1.12 33.34
CA VAL A 548 11.68 -0.70 34.35
C VAL A 548 11.15 0.56 35.04
N PRO A 549 10.50 0.44 36.22
CA PRO A 549 10.20 1.62 37.02
C PRO A 549 11.53 2.25 37.43
N ASP A 550 11.60 3.57 37.28
CA ASP A 550 12.66 4.45 37.75
C ASP A 550 12.96 4.21 39.24
N SER A 551 13.86 3.26 39.54
CA SER A 551 14.50 3.15 40.83
C SER A 551 15.76 3.98 40.79
N SER A 552 15.59 5.29 40.95
CA SER A 552 16.69 6.16 41.34
C SER A 552 17.15 5.78 42.75
N PRO A 553 18.47 5.75 43.02
CA PRO A 553 18.97 6.16 44.32
C PRO A 553 19.80 7.44 44.15
N MET A 554 19.37 8.49 44.84
CA MET A 554 20.16 9.69 45.02
C MET A 554 21.45 9.41 45.82
N SER A 555 22.49 10.16 45.45
CA SER A 555 23.62 10.64 46.27
C SER A 555 24.77 9.67 46.58
N SER A 556 25.94 9.94 45.98
CA SER A 556 26.94 10.78 46.66
C SER A 556 28.10 11.13 45.73
N ALA A 557 28.32 12.43 45.52
CA ALA A 557 29.55 12.95 44.97
C ALA A 557 30.68 12.91 46.01
N ALA A 558 31.87 12.50 45.59
CA ALA A 558 33.17 13.13 45.86
C ALA A 558 34.31 12.11 45.71
N GLN A 559 35.19 12.31 44.73
CA GLN A 559 36.60 12.66 44.99
C GLN A 559 37.42 12.55 43.70
N THR A 560 37.87 13.73 43.28
CA THR A 560 38.98 13.98 42.38
C THR A 560 40.29 13.41 42.93
N ARG A 561 41.09 12.76 42.08
CA ARG A 561 42.55 12.97 42.06
C ARG A 561 43.19 12.45 40.77
N ALA A 562 43.76 13.39 40.04
CA ALA A 562 44.69 13.16 38.95
C ALA A 562 46.11 12.92 39.49
N SER A 563 46.88 12.06 38.81
CA SER A 563 48.35 12.14 38.73
C SER A 563 48.90 11.16 37.68
N THR A 564 49.32 11.73 36.55
CA THR A 564 50.34 11.30 35.57
C THR A 564 51.73 11.11 36.25
N PRO A 565 52.85 10.64 35.61
CA PRO A 565 53.16 10.66 34.16
C PRO A 565 53.93 9.44 33.57
N ALA A 566 54.21 9.58 32.26
CA ALA A 566 54.88 8.69 31.32
C ALA A 566 56.40 8.51 31.51
N THR A 567 57.01 7.47 30.89
CA THR A 567 57.94 7.53 29.72
C THR A 567 58.89 6.31 29.60
N ALA A 568 59.23 6.00 28.33
CA ALA A 568 60.45 5.34 27.81
C ALA A 568 60.63 3.81 27.95
N ASP A 569 61.30 3.07 27.06
CA ASP A 569 61.65 3.10 25.63
C ASP A 569 62.40 1.76 25.34
N LEU A 570 62.60 1.40 24.06
CA LEU A 570 63.65 0.50 23.52
C LEU A 570 63.52 -1.06 23.51
N ARG A 571 63.21 -1.56 22.29
CA ARG A 571 63.97 -2.50 21.41
C ARG A 571 64.71 -3.74 21.97
N ARG A 572 64.36 -4.94 21.46
CA ARG A 572 65.22 -5.97 20.77
C ARG A 572 64.40 -7.27 20.58
N GLU A 573 64.06 -7.73 19.38
CA GLU A 573 64.82 -8.46 18.34
C GLU A 573 65.16 -9.95 18.64
N VAL A 574 64.82 -10.82 17.67
CA VAL A 574 65.39 -12.16 17.31
C VAL A 574 64.64 -13.47 17.70
N LYS A 575 63.94 -14.00 16.68
CA LYS A 575 63.90 -15.36 16.08
C LYS A 575 64.11 -16.68 16.91
N LYS A 576 63.07 -17.52 16.76
CA LYS A 576 62.99 -18.94 16.28
C LYS A 576 63.52 -20.16 17.09
N ALA A 577 62.56 -21.08 17.28
CA ALA A 577 62.59 -22.57 17.15
C ALA A 577 63.31 -23.36 18.26
N ARG A 578 62.90 -24.57 18.71
CA ARG A 578 62.05 -25.67 18.19
C ARG A 578 61.81 -26.68 19.35
N ILE A 579 60.99 -27.71 19.09
CA ILE A 579 60.83 -29.03 19.75
C ILE A 579 59.49 -29.06 20.53
N GLU A 580 58.48 -29.88 20.19
CA GLU A 580 58.36 -31.04 19.29
C GLU A 580 56.94 -31.10 18.71
#